data_AF-A0A938UZL8-F1
#
_entry.id   AF-A0A938UZL8-F1
#
_cell.length_a   1.000
_cell.length_b   1.000
_cell.length_c   1.000
_cell.angle_alpha   90.00
_cell.angle_beta   90.00
_cell.angle_gamma   90.00
#
_symmetry.space_group_name_H-M   'P 1'
#
loop_
_entity.id
_entity.type
_entity.pdbx_description
1 polymer ?
#
loop_
_entity_poly.entity_id
_entity_poly.type
_entity_poly.pdbx_seq_one_letter_code
_entity_poly.pdbx_strand_id
1 'polypeptide(L)'
;MPMKLPRLFLPLALVAAFACREAPVMPQASAPAPSASDASPSATRPASCPALSPEQVSRFVRLSLACVDREYPNKPGHVFDGDETVVPPRHATPAFAGCFDWHSAVHGHWAMVRALKVFPNLPERDAILSLLDTHLSRERLDRELAFFALKRSATFERPYGWGWLLRLAAELHGMELSQAAAWRVNLRLLADHFSGAFQSYLARLSRPVREGTHANTAFSMVHALDYARTVGDEALEKAIVEAALRFYRSDVDCPVAYEPSGEDFISPCLAEADLMRRVLPPDELMPWLAVFLPGLSTGKLGPVGIPPEIRDVKDPKLGHLVGLSFQRAWALRGLADVWPADSAEHSVIAGLSAAMCGHGSSLVFDSGYGGEHWLASFAIYLLTGCGDPAPGSL
;
A
#
# COMPACT_ATOMS: atom_id res chain seq x y z
N MET A 1 37.26 60.34 -5.37
CA MET A 1 37.89 59.73 -4.18
C MET A 1 36.90 58.72 -3.59
N PRO A 2 37.30 57.45 -3.41
CA PRO A 2 36.36 56.35 -3.12
C PRO A 2 36.01 56.29 -1.63
N MET A 3 34.71 56.19 -1.34
CA MET A 3 34.19 55.89 0.00
C MET A 3 34.34 54.40 0.30
N LYS A 4 34.97 54.11 1.44
CA LYS A 4 35.31 52.77 1.95
C LYS A 4 34.08 52.04 2.49
N LEU A 5 33.97 50.75 2.17
CA LEU A 5 33.14 49.75 2.85
C LEU A 5 33.54 49.62 4.34
N PRO A 6 32.60 49.40 5.27
CA PRO A 6 32.92 48.88 6.59
C PRO A 6 32.92 47.34 6.58
N ARG A 7 34.03 46.76 7.05
CA ARG A 7 34.13 45.34 7.45
C ARG A 7 33.54 45.20 8.86
N LEU A 8 32.51 44.37 9.01
CA LEU A 8 32.02 43.94 10.32
C LEU A 8 32.87 42.74 10.79
N PHE A 9 33.58 42.94 11.91
CA PHE A 9 34.30 41.90 12.65
C PHE A 9 33.30 41.11 13.52
N LEU A 10 33.39 39.79 13.52
CA LEU A 10 32.74 38.91 14.50
C LEU A 10 33.84 38.30 15.39
N PRO A 11 33.82 38.48 16.72
CA PRO A 11 34.80 37.85 17.59
C PRO A 11 34.40 36.41 17.92
N LEU A 12 35.39 35.52 17.86
CA LEU A 12 35.33 34.12 18.29
C LEU A 12 35.33 34.08 19.83
N ALA A 13 34.24 33.65 20.45
CA ALA A 13 34.16 33.45 21.90
C ALA A 13 34.67 32.05 22.28
N LEU A 14 35.80 32.02 22.98
CA LEU A 14 36.37 30.88 23.69
C LEU A 14 35.66 30.76 25.05
N VAL A 15 35.14 29.58 25.41
CA VAL A 15 34.78 29.27 26.81
C VAL A 15 35.44 27.96 27.22
N ALA A 16 36.18 28.04 28.31
CA ALA A 16 37.11 27.06 28.85
C ALA A 16 36.43 25.88 29.54
N ALA A 17 37.05 24.71 29.42
CA ALA A 17 36.72 23.49 30.14
C ALA A 17 37.20 23.57 31.60
N PHE A 18 36.32 23.27 32.55
CA PHE A 18 36.67 22.96 33.93
C PHE A 18 36.93 21.45 34.07
N ALA A 19 38.12 21.10 34.55
CA ALA A 19 38.50 19.75 34.91
C ALA A 19 38.22 19.49 36.40
N CYS A 20 37.58 18.37 36.71
CA CYS A 20 37.66 17.72 38.03
C CYS A 20 38.31 16.35 37.86
N ARG A 21 39.37 16.14 38.64
CA ARG A 21 40.13 14.88 38.79
C ARG A 21 39.36 13.90 39.67
N GLU A 22 39.28 12.64 39.25
CA GLU A 22 39.21 11.49 40.15
C GLU A 22 40.21 10.41 39.72
N ALA A 23 40.71 9.67 40.70
CA ALA A 23 41.87 8.77 40.67
C ALA A 23 41.63 7.45 39.90
N PRO A 24 42.69 6.73 39.46
CA PRO A 24 42.53 5.53 38.66
C PRO A 24 42.15 4.32 39.52
N VAL A 25 41.02 3.70 39.21
CA VAL A 25 40.65 2.37 39.71
C VAL A 25 41.23 1.33 38.74
N MET A 26 42.07 0.44 39.26
CA MET A 26 42.61 -0.71 38.52
C MET A 26 41.49 -1.71 38.18
N PRO A 27 41.37 -2.21 36.94
CA PRO A 27 40.41 -3.24 36.62
C PRO A 27 40.92 -4.61 37.10
N GLN A 28 40.07 -5.32 37.84
CA GLN A 28 40.23 -6.74 38.12
C GLN A 28 40.12 -7.55 36.83
N ALA A 29 40.95 -8.58 36.70
CA ALA A 29 40.94 -9.52 35.58
C ALA A 29 39.59 -10.25 35.49
N SER A 30 38.84 -9.99 34.41
CA SER A 30 37.69 -10.79 34.02
C SER A 30 38.15 -11.98 33.16
N ALA A 31 37.52 -13.13 33.39
CA ALA A 31 37.72 -14.37 32.66
C ALA A 31 37.54 -14.19 31.13
N PRO A 32 38.19 -15.01 30.28
CA PRO A 32 38.13 -14.83 28.84
C PRO A 32 36.69 -14.97 28.33
N ALA A 33 36.28 -14.01 27.50
CA ALA A 33 35.02 -14.05 26.77
C ALA A 33 34.95 -15.33 25.91
N PRO A 34 33.80 -16.01 25.82
CA PRO A 34 33.64 -17.10 24.88
C PRO A 34 33.82 -16.56 23.46
N SER A 35 34.61 -17.29 22.67
CA SER A 35 34.90 -17.00 21.27
C SER A 35 33.63 -16.77 20.47
N ALA A 36 33.59 -15.66 19.73
CA ALA A 36 32.59 -15.41 18.71
C ALA A 36 32.83 -16.36 17.51
N SER A 37 32.36 -17.59 17.63
CA SER A 37 32.09 -18.48 16.50
C SER A 37 30.91 -19.37 16.86
N ASP A 38 29.92 -19.40 15.97
CA ASP A 38 28.72 -20.24 15.97
C ASP A 38 27.50 -19.76 16.77
N ALA A 39 27.15 -18.48 16.61
CA ALA A 39 25.74 -18.07 16.67
C ALA A 39 25.28 -17.69 15.26
N SER A 40 25.03 -18.71 14.42
CA SER A 40 24.17 -18.51 13.26
C SER A 40 22.80 -18.04 13.78
N PRO A 41 22.22 -16.94 13.28
CA PRO A 41 20.82 -16.67 13.55
C PRO A 41 20.05 -17.90 13.07
N SER A 42 19.30 -18.52 13.98
CA SER A 42 18.40 -19.62 13.68
C SER A 42 17.62 -19.27 12.43
N ALA A 43 17.95 -19.93 11.32
CA ALA A 43 17.19 -19.87 10.09
C ALA A 43 15.83 -20.50 10.38
N THR A 44 14.95 -19.71 10.96
CA THR A 44 13.53 -20.00 11.04
C THR A 44 13.12 -20.26 9.60
N ARG A 45 12.65 -21.47 9.31
CA ARG A 45 12.10 -21.80 7.98
C ARG A 45 11.17 -20.64 7.61
N PRO A 46 11.33 -20.01 6.42
CA PRO A 46 10.42 -18.97 6.00
C PRO A 46 9.01 -19.52 6.14
N ALA A 47 8.15 -18.82 6.89
CA ALA A 47 6.78 -19.21 7.05
C ALA A 47 6.17 -19.39 5.65
N SER A 48 5.55 -20.53 5.40
CA SER A 48 4.80 -20.74 4.16
C SER A 48 3.56 -19.85 4.17
N CYS A 49 3.14 -19.39 2.99
CA CYS A 49 1.85 -18.69 2.85
C CYS A 49 0.72 -19.57 3.43
N PRO A 50 -0.05 -19.09 4.42
CA PRO A 50 -1.10 -19.91 5.00
C PRO A 50 -2.26 -20.10 4.01
N ALA A 51 -2.90 -21.26 4.07
CA ALA A 51 -4.18 -21.45 3.42
C ALA A 51 -5.22 -20.54 4.09
N LEU A 52 -6.03 -19.82 3.29
CA LEU A 52 -7.05 -18.92 3.79
C LEU A 52 -8.27 -19.71 4.28
N SER A 53 -8.55 -19.67 5.59
CA SER A 53 -9.75 -20.28 6.18
C SER A 53 -10.87 -19.25 6.42
N PRO A 54 -12.15 -19.67 6.47
CA PRO A 54 -13.26 -18.79 6.86
C PRO A 54 -13.03 -18.10 8.22
N GLU A 55 -12.43 -18.77 9.20
CA GLU A 55 -12.14 -18.23 10.52
C GLU A 55 -11.09 -17.10 10.47
N GLN A 56 -10.07 -17.24 9.61
CA GLN A 56 -9.09 -16.18 9.38
C GLN A 56 -9.74 -14.97 8.72
N VAL A 57 -10.60 -15.19 7.72
CA VAL A 57 -11.35 -14.10 7.06
C VAL A 57 -12.28 -13.40 8.06
N SER A 58 -12.99 -14.14 8.91
CA SER A 58 -13.79 -13.53 9.99
C SER A 58 -12.95 -12.66 10.92
N ARG A 59 -11.71 -13.05 11.27
CA ARG A 59 -10.82 -12.20 12.06
C ARG A 59 -10.49 -10.88 11.34
N PHE A 60 -10.14 -10.93 10.05
CA PHE A 60 -9.87 -9.72 9.26
C PHE A 60 -11.10 -8.81 9.10
N VAL A 61 -12.26 -9.41 8.85
CA VAL A 61 -13.54 -8.68 8.74
C VAL A 61 -13.88 -7.98 10.05
N ARG A 62 -13.69 -8.64 11.20
CA ARG A 62 -13.95 -8.02 12.51
C ARG A 62 -13.05 -6.81 12.78
N LEU A 63 -11.80 -6.81 12.31
CA LEU A 63 -10.93 -5.63 12.37
C LEU A 63 -11.51 -4.46 11.55
N SER A 64 -12.02 -4.76 10.35
CA SER A 64 -12.65 -3.77 9.49
C SER A 64 -13.92 -3.20 10.14
N LEU A 65 -14.83 -4.07 10.61
CA LEU A 65 -16.07 -3.67 11.31
C LEU A 65 -15.79 -2.82 12.56
N ALA A 66 -14.78 -3.17 13.35
CA ALA A 66 -14.40 -2.40 14.53
C ALA A 66 -13.82 -1.01 14.21
N CYS A 67 -13.42 -0.78 12.96
CA CYS A 67 -12.74 0.43 12.52
C CYS A 67 -13.65 1.41 11.78
N VAL A 68 -14.46 0.92 10.82
CA VAL A 68 -15.16 1.79 9.84
C VAL A 68 -16.23 2.71 10.45
N ASP A 69 -16.72 2.42 11.66
CA ASP A 69 -17.61 3.28 12.44
C ASP A 69 -16.89 4.08 13.54
N ARG A 70 -15.60 3.80 13.77
CA ARG A 70 -14.81 4.45 14.82
C ARG A 70 -14.31 5.80 14.34
N GLU A 71 -14.94 6.89 14.81
CA GLU A 71 -14.58 8.25 14.38
C GLU A 71 -13.25 8.76 14.93
N TYR A 72 -12.76 8.30 16.10
CA TYR A 72 -11.53 8.84 16.72
C TYR A 72 -10.58 7.76 17.27
N PRO A 73 -9.25 7.98 17.24
CA PRO A 73 -8.55 9.12 16.63
C PRO A 73 -8.65 9.12 15.10
N ASN A 74 -8.64 10.32 14.49
CA ASN A 74 -8.70 10.51 13.03
C ASN A 74 -7.70 11.55 12.53
N LYS A 75 -7.11 11.29 11.37
CA LYS A 75 -6.15 12.09 10.63
C LYS A 75 -6.80 12.51 9.31
N PRO A 76 -7.56 13.62 9.30
CA PRO A 76 -8.39 14.00 8.16
C PRO A 76 -7.62 14.34 6.89
N GLY A 77 -6.36 14.78 6.98
CA GLY A 77 -5.43 14.94 5.85
C GLY A 77 -5.78 15.98 4.77
N HIS A 78 -6.99 16.55 4.79
CA HIS A 78 -7.44 17.58 3.86
C HIS A 78 -7.10 19.00 4.34
N VAL A 79 -7.19 19.96 3.43
CA VAL A 79 -6.87 21.37 3.68
C VAL A 79 -8.07 22.09 4.30
N PHE A 80 -7.83 22.81 5.39
CA PHE A 80 -8.76 23.81 5.92
C PHE A 80 -8.50 25.17 5.24
N ASP A 81 -9.52 25.78 4.64
CA ASP A 81 -9.43 27.10 3.99
C ASP A 81 -10.24 28.19 4.72
N GLY A 82 -10.77 27.87 5.89
CA GLY A 82 -11.49 28.76 6.79
C GLY A 82 -11.98 28.01 8.05
N ASP A 83 -12.32 28.75 9.10
CA ASP A 83 -12.79 28.18 10.37
C ASP A 83 -14.06 27.32 10.19
N GLU A 84 -14.91 27.68 9.23
CA GLU A 84 -16.13 26.94 8.86
C GLU A 84 -15.86 25.55 8.26
N THR A 85 -14.62 25.29 7.82
CA THR A 85 -14.22 24.01 7.25
C THR A 85 -13.63 23.05 8.26
N VAL A 86 -13.41 23.51 9.49
CA VAL A 86 -12.97 22.68 10.61
C VAL A 86 -14.18 21.93 11.17
N VAL A 87 -14.63 20.91 10.43
CA VAL A 87 -15.78 20.08 10.81
C VAL A 87 -15.33 18.66 11.17
N PRO A 88 -16.06 17.96 12.05
CA PRO A 88 -15.82 16.54 12.31
C PRO A 88 -15.87 15.69 11.03
N PRO A 89 -15.11 14.58 10.92
CA PRO A 89 -15.05 13.73 9.73
C PRO A 89 -16.42 13.28 9.21
N ARG A 90 -17.36 12.96 10.12
CA ARG A 90 -18.74 12.56 9.78
C ARG A 90 -19.54 13.63 9.02
N HIS A 91 -19.10 14.89 9.02
CA HIS A 91 -19.72 15.95 8.25
C HIS A 91 -19.02 16.18 6.92
N ALA A 92 -17.69 15.99 6.85
CA ALA A 92 -16.90 16.16 5.64
C ALA A 92 -17.07 14.98 4.66
N THR A 93 -16.85 13.76 5.15
CA THR A 93 -16.78 12.53 4.35
C THR A 93 -17.54 11.41 5.05
N PRO A 94 -18.89 11.45 5.08
CA PRO A 94 -19.71 10.60 5.94
C PRO A 94 -19.74 9.11 5.58
N ALA A 95 -19.46 8.71 4.34
CA ALA A 95 -19.41 7.29 3.97
C ALA A 95 -18.12 6.64 4.51
N PHE A 96 -17.05 7.42 4.61
CA PHE A 96 -15.71 6.95 4.98
C PHE A 96 -15.11 7.76 6.13
N ALA A 97 -15.95 8.17 7.09
CA ALA A 97 -15.56 9.03 8.21
C ALA A 97 -14.86 8.30 9.38
N GLY A 98 -15.04 6.98 9.46
CA GLY A 98 -14.40 6.18 10.50
C GLY A 98 -12.94 5.88 10.21
N CYS A 99 -12.38 4.95 10.99
CA CYS A 99 -10.98 4.61 10.97
C CYS A 99 -10.03 5.78 11.27
N PHE A 100 -8.73 5.49 11.20
CA PHE A 100 -7.70 6.51 11.41
C PHE A 100 -7.69 7.58 10.31
N ASP A 101 -8.04 7.24 9.07
CA ASP A 101 -8.19 8.18 7.96
C ASP A 101 -9.17 7.65 6.89
N TRP A 102 -9.45 8.47 5.89
CA TRP A 102 -10.47 8.19 4.87
C TRP A 102 -10.16 6.93 4.06
N HIS A 103 -8.93 6.77 3.56
CA HIS A 103 -8.59 5.57 2.77
C HIS A 103 -8.58 4.31 3.64
N SER A 104 -8.22 4.40 4.91
CA SER A 104 -8.35 3.30 5.87
C SER A 104 -9.78 2.80 5.99
N ALA A 105 -10.77 3.70 6.01
CA ALA A 105 -12.16 3.29 5.93
C ALA A 105 -12.46 2.60 4.59
N VAL A 106 -12.00 3.14 3.46
CA VAL A 106 -12.18 2.51 2.13
C VAL A 106 -11.56 1.10 2.08
N HIS A 107 -10.38 0.89 2.66
CA HIS A 107 -9.76 -0.43 2.81
C HIS A 107 -10.67 -1.42 3.52
N GLY A 108 -11.25 -1.03 4.67
CA GLY A 108 -12.18 -1.85 5.42
C GLY A 108 -13.43 -2.19 4.61
N HIS A 109 -13.99 -1.23 3.90
CA HIS A 109 -15.15 -1.47 3.02
C HIS A 109 -14.82 -2.46 1.91
N TRP A 110 -13.71 -2.27 1.19
CA TRP A 110 -13.29 -3.20 0.15
C TRP A 110 -13.02 -4.60 0.71
N ALA A 111 -12.33 -4.71 1.85
CA ALA A 111 -12.05 -5.98 2.51
C ALA A 111 -13.33 -6.75 2.83
N MET A 112 -14.35 -6.06 3.37
CA MET A 112 -15.65 -6.64 3.66
C MET A 112 -16.42 -7.08 2.40
N VAL A 113 -16.43 -6.26 1.34
CA VAL A 113 -17.06 -6.63 0.06
C VAL A 113 -16.38 -7.86 -0.55
N ARG A 114 -15.05 -7.89 -0.58
CA ARG A 114 -14.29 -9.04 -1.08
C ARG A 114 -14.55 -10.29 -0.25
N ALA A 115 -14.56 -10.15 1.08
CA ALA A 115 -14.85 -11.26 1.99
C ALA A 115 -16.26 -11.83 1.76
N LEU A 116 -17.29 -10.99 1.60
CA LEU A 116 -18.64 -11.44 1.27
C LEU A 116 -18.72 -12.18 -0.07
N LYS A 117 -17.95 -11.75 -1.07
CA LYS A 117 -17.95 -12.38 -2.39
C LYS A 117 -17.30 -13.76 -2.37
N VAL A 118 -16.18 -13.92 -1.66
CA VAL A 118 -15.41 -15.18 -1.63
C VAL A 118 -15.93 -16.14 -0.56
N PHE A 119 -16.45 -15.61 0.55
CA PHE A 119 -16.97 -16.36 1.70
C PHE A 119 -18.39 -15.90 2.04
N PRO A 120 -19.40 -16.28 1.23
CA PRO A 120 -20.76 -15.76 1.36
C PRO A 120 -21.49 -16.16 2.66
N ASN A 121 -20.95 -17.13 3.41
CA ASN A 121 -21.56 -17.70 4.61
C ASN A 121 -20.83 -17.28 5.92
N LEU A 122 -20.08 -16.16 5.90
CA LEU A 122 -19.43 -15.65 7.11
C LEU A 122 -20.46 -15.31 8.20
N PRO A 123 -20.17 -15.57 9.49
CA PRO A 123 -21.03 -15.17 10.60
C PRO A 123 -21.32 -13.66 10.64
N GLU A 124 -20.39 -12.84 10.15
CA GLU A 124 -20.49 -11.38 10.12
C GLU A 124 -21.35 -10.85 8.96
N ARG A 125 -21.86 -11.72 8.08
CA ARG A 125 -22.53 -11.33 6.83
C ARG A 125 -23.57 -10.23 7.03
N ASP A 126 -24.55 -10.45 7.91
CA ASP A 126 -25.66 -9.51 8.07
C ASP A 126 -25.22 -8.17 8.67
N ALA A 127 -24.18 -8.18 9.52
CA ALA A 127 -23.57 -6.96 10.04
C ALA A 127 -22.88 -6.17 8.91
N ILE A 128 -22.16 -6.85 8.02
CA ILE A 128 -21.54 -6.21 6.84
C ILE A 128 -22.62 -5.61 5.93
N LEU A 129 -23.68 -6.37 5.61
CA LEU A 129 -24.74 -5.90 4.72
C LEU A 129 -25.40 -4.62 5.27
N SER A 130 -25.77 -4.63 6.56
CA SER A 130 -26.38 -3.47 7.23
C SER A 130 -25.46 -2.23 7.22
N LEU A 131 -24.16 -2.44 7.45
CA LEU A 131 -23.18 -1.37 7.44
C LEU A 131 -23.00 -0.79 6.03
N LEU A 132 -22.83 -1.63 5.02
CA LEU A 132 -22.68 -1.20 3.63
C LEU A 132 -23.94 -0.48 3.12
N ASP A 133 -25.14 -0.94 3.49
CA ASP A 133 -26.41 -0.25 3.19
C ASP A 133 -26.44 1.17 3.75
N THR A 134 -25.90 1.37 4.95
CA THR A 134 -25.83 2.68 5.58
C THR A 134 -24.74 3.56 4.95
N HIS A 135 -23.51 3.03 4.82
CA HIS A 135 -22.33 3.80 4.41
C HIS A 135 -22.35 4.12 2.92
N LEU A 136 -22.76 3.16 2.08
CA LEU A 136 -22.89 3.32 0.63
C LEU A 136 -24.30 3.77 0.22
N SER A 137 -25.02 4.40 1.14
CA SER A 137 -26.28 5.08 0.84
C SER A 137 -26.05 6.28 -0.07
N ARG A 138 -27.07 6.60 -0.86
CA ARG A 138 -27.01 7.73 -1.80
C ARG A 138 -26.72 9.05 -1.08
N GLU A 139 -27.35 9.30 0.06
CA GLU A 139 -27.16 10.51 0.85
C GLU A 139 -25.70 10.73 1.26
N ARG A 140 -25.04 9.68 1.77
CA ARG A 140 -23.64 9.80 2.23
C ARG A 140 -22.69 9.97 1.06
N LEU A 141 -22.86 9.19 -0.02
CA LEU A 141 -22.00 9.27 -1.19
C LEU A 141 -22.18 10.58 -1.98
N ASP A 142 -23.37 11.18 -2.00
CA ASP A 142 -23.56 12.52 -2.56
C ASP A 142 -22.79 13.58 -1.76
N ARG A 143 -22.68 13.42 -0.43
CA ARG A 143 -21.86 14.31 0.42
C ARG A 143 -20.36 14.10 0.20
N GLU A 144 -19.90 12.85 0.05
CA GLU A 144 -18.51 12.57 -0.37
C GLU A 144 -18.20 13.28 -1.68
N LEU A 145 -19.05 13.12 -2.69
CA LEU A 145 -18.88 13.76 -4.00
C LEU A 145 -18.87 15.29 -3.88
N ALA A 146 -19.77 15.86 -3.09
CA ALA A 146 -19.79 17.31 -2.83
C ALA A 146 -18.48 17.79 -2.20
N PHE A 147 -17.91 17.03 -1.27
CA PHE A 147 -16.62 17.32 -0.66
C PHE A 147 -15.46 17.26 -1.66
N PHE A 148 -15.39 16.22 -2.49
CA PHE A 148 -14.33 16.07 -3.50
C PHE A 148 -14.47 17.06 -4.68
N ALA A 149 -15.68 17.56 -4.96
CA ALA A 149 -15.92 18.60 -5.95
C ALA A 149 -15.36 19.97 -5.54
N LEU A 150 -15.02 20.18 -4.27
CA LEU A 150 -14.42 21.43 -3.79
C LEU A 150 -13.00 21.59 -4.33
N LYS A 151 -12.66 22.80 -4.79
CA LYS A 151 -11.32 23.11 -5.31
C LYS A 151 -10.19 22.80 -4.31
N ARG A 152 -10.43 23.02 -3.01
CA ARG A 152 -9.47 22.74 -1.93
C ARG A 152 -9.18 21.24 -1.75
N SER A 153 -10.14 20.38 -2.09
CA SER A 153 -10.04 18.92 -1.90
C SER A 153 -9.41 18.22 -3.11
N ALA A 154 -9.06 18.97 -4.17
CA ALA A 154 -8.60 18.41 -5.45
C ALA A 154 -7.33 17.54 -5.37
N THR A 155 -6.54 17.63 -4.30
CA THR A 155 -5.35 16.80 -4.07
C THR A 155 -5.50 15.82 -2.91
N PHE A 156 -6.61 15.88 -2.17
CA PHE A 156 -6.84 14.99 -1.04
C PHE A 156 -6.93 13.54 -1.54
N GLU A 157 -6.28 12.62 -0.82
CA GLU A 157 -6.21 11.18 -1.12
C GLU A 157 -5.56 10.81 -2.48
N ARG A 158 -4.91 11.77 -3.15
CA ARG A 158 -4.21 11.53 -4.41
C ARG A 158 -2.84 10.87 -4.19
N PRO A 159 -2.47 9.81 -4.95
CA PRO A 159 -3.33 8.97 -5.79
C PRO A 159 -3.88 7.74 -5.05
N TYR A 160 -3.45 7.50 -3.81
CA TYR A 160 -3.70 6.27 -3.06
C TYR A 160 -5.17 5.97 -2.78
N GLY A 161 -5.87 6.86 -2.07
CA GLY A 161 -7.26 6.65 -1.72
C GLY A 161 -8.16 6.65 -2.96
N TRP A 162 -7.81 7.41 -4.00
CA TRP A 162 -8.49 7.32 -5.30
C TRP A 162 -8.40 5.91 -5.87
N GLY A 163 -7.20 5.32 -5.89
CA GLY A 163 -6.99 3.95 -6.38
C GLY A 163 -7.78 2.91 -5.57
N TRP A 164 -7.77 3.00 -4.25
CA TRP A 164 -8.54 2.09 -3.40
C TRP A 164 -10.05 2.23 -3.54
N LEU A 165 -10.57 3.45 -3.77
CA LEU A 165 -12.00 3.61 -4.03
C LEU A 165 -12.40 3.03 -5.40
N LEU A 166 -11.56 3.20 -6.42
CA LEU A 166 -11.78 2.55 -7.72
C LEU A 166 -11.72 1.02 -7.59
N ARG A 167 -10.85 0.47 -6.74
CA ARG A 167 -10.83 -0.97 -6.41
C ARG A 167 -12.11 -1.44 -5.71
N LEU A 168 -12.65 -0.65 -4.77
CA LEU A 168 -13.96 -0.92 -4.16
C LEU A 168 -15.07 -0.95 -5.23
N ALA A 169 -15.07 0.03 -6.13
CA ALA A 169 -16.05 0.10 -7.22
C ALA A 169 -15.94 -1.10 -8.17
N ALA A 170 -14.73 -1.55 -8.50
CA ALA A 170 -14.49 -2.74 -9.33
C ALA A 170 -15.00 -4.02 -8.65
N GLU A 171 -14.77 -4.18 -7.34
CA GLU A 171 -15.23 -5.35 -6.60
C GLU A 171 -16.76 -5.43 -6.56
N LEU A 172 -17.41 -4.28 -6.31
CA LEU A 172 -18.86 -4.15 -6.35
C LEU A 172 -19.41 -4.44 -7.75
N HIS A 173 -18.73 -3.97 -8.81
CA HIS A 173 -19.16 -4.16 -10.21
C HIS A 173 -19.46 -5.63 -10.52
N GLY A 174 -18.52 -6.53 -10.18
CA GLY A 174 -18.64 -7.96 -10.43
C GLY A 174 -19.29 -8.76 -9.29
N MET A 175 -20.16 -8.13 -8.48
CA MET A 175 -20.84 -8.80 -7.38
C MET A 175 -22.29 -9.13 -7.73
N GLU A 176 -22.68 -10.40 -7.52
CA GLU A 176 -24.02 -10.93 -7.83
C GLU A 176 -25.03 -10.80 -6.67
N LEU A 177 -24.65 -10.16 -5.56
CA LEU A 177 -25.59 -9.90 -4.45
C LEU A 177 -26.63 -8.86 -4.85
N SER A 178 -27.90 -9.08 -4.47
CA SER A 178 -28.99 -8.18 -4.81
C SER A 178 -28.79 -6.76 -4.25
N GLN A 179 -28.29 -6.63 -3.02
CA GLN A 179 -27.96 -5.34 -2.41
C GLN A 179 -26.85 -4.58 -3.18
N ALA A 180 -25.90 -5.31 -3.78
CA ALA A 180 -24.77 -4.70 -4.49
C ALA A 180 -25.20 -3.89 -5.71
N ALA A 181 -26.38 -4.14 -6.29
CA ALA A 181 -26.93 -3.29 -7.34
C ALA A 181 -27.12 -1.83 -6.88
N ALA A 182 -27.68 -1.62 -5.69
CA ALA A 182 -27.88 -0.28 -5.14
C ALA A 182 -26.55 0.41 -4.80
N TRP A 183 -25.64 -0.33 -4.14
CA TRP A 183 -24.32 0.21 -3.78
C TRP A 183 -23.49 0.61 -5.00
N ARG A 184 -23.49 -0.24 -6.05
CA ARG A 184 -22.85 0.07 -7.34
C ARG A 184 -23.36 1.38 -7.93
N VAL A 185 -24.69 1.53 -8.00
CA VAL A 185 -25.32 2.74 -8.56
C VAL A 185 -24.95 3.98 -7.74
N ASN A 186 -24.98 3.88 -6.42
CA ASN A 186 -24.67 5.03 -5.55
C ASN A 186 -23.18 5.42 -5.61
N LEU A 187 -22.26 4.44 -5.62
CA LEU A 187 -20.81 4.68 -5.63
C LEU A 187 -20.32 5.18 -6.99
N ARG A 188 -21.06 4.90 -8.06
CA ARG A 188 -20.66 5.23 -9.44
C ARG A 188 -20.26 6.69 -9.63
N LEU A 189 -21.04 7.65 -9.11
CA LEU A 189 -20.74 9.07 -9.32
C LEU A 189 -19.41 9.50 -8.69
N LEU A 190 -19.05 8.91 -7.54
CA LEU A 190 -17.76 9.16 -6.89
C LEU A 190 -16.62 8.44 -7.62
N ALA A 191 -16.85 7.23 -8.14
CA ALA A 191 -15.89 6.52 -8.98
C ALA A 191 -15.61 7.28 -10.30
N ASP A 192 -16.66 7.77 -10.98
CA ASP A 192 -16.55 8.58 -12.20
C ASP A 192 -15.77 9.88 -11.93
N HIS A 193 -15.97 10.51 -10.77
CA HIS A 193 -15.19 11.67 -10.34
C HIS A 193 -13.69 11.34 -10.24
N PHE A 194 -13.33 10.24 -9.56
CA PHE A 194 -11.91 9.86 -9.44
C PHE A 194 -11.31 9.34 -10.74
N SER A 195 -12.08 8.71 -11.63
CA SER A 195 -11.64 8.40 -12.98
C SER A 195 -11.19 9.67 -13.71
N GLY A 196 -12.06 10.69 -13.75
CA GLY A 196 -11.71 11.98 -14.36
C GLY A 196 -10.53 12.68 -13.66
N ALA A 197 -10.47 12.62 -12.32
CA ALA A 197 -9.38 13.20 -11.55
C ALA A 197 -8.03 12.51 -11.83
N PHE A 198 -8.01 11.18 -11.95
CA PHE A 198 -6.83 10.41 -12.36
C PHE A 198 -6.34 10.81 -13.74
N GLN A 199 -7.24 10.85 -14.73
CA GLN A 199 -6.90 11.26 -16.11
C GLN A 199 -6.26 12.66 -16.11
N SER A 200 -6.90 13.61 -15.41
CA SER A 200 -6.39 14.98 -15.28
C SER A 200 -5.05 15.06 -14.54
N TYR A 201 -4.86 14.24 -13.51
CA TYR A 201 -3.60 14.18 -12.76
C TYR A 201 -2.47 13.63 -13.62
N LEU A 202 -2.68 12.48 -14.26
CA LEU A 202 -1.68 11.81 -15.10
C LEU A 202 -1.26 12.65 -16.31
N ALA A 203 -2.19 13.40 -16.90
CA ALA A 203 -1.89 14.33 -18.00
C ALA A 203 -0.97 15.49 -17.57
N ARG A 204 -1.02 15.90 -16.29
CA ARG A 204 -0.21 17.01 -15.74
C ARG A 204 1.09 16.53 -15.08
N LEU A 205 1.14 15.28 -14.64
CA LEU A 205 2.28 14.72 -13.94
C LEU A 205 3.45 14.50 -14.91
N SER A 206 4.57 15.21 -14.70
CA SER A 206 5.74 15.15 -15.58
C SER A 206 6.65 13.95 -15.32
N ARG A 207 6.64 13.44 -14.08
CA ARG A 207 7.43 12.28 -13.62
C ARG A 207 6.61 11.48 -12.61
N PRO A 208 6.73 10.14 -12.59
CA PRO A 208 6.05 9.35 -11.59
C PRO A 208 6.64 9.61 -10.20
N VAL A 209 5.83 9.41 -9.16
CA VAL A 209 6.29 9.35 -7.77
C VAL A 209 6.52 7.89 -7.39
N ARG A 210 7.73 7.57 -6.91
CA ARG A 210 8.20 6.20 -6.61
C ARG A 210 8.42 5.94 -5.12
N GLU A 211 7.88 6.77 -4.23
CA GLU A 211 7.97 6.55 -2.79
C GLU A 211 7.32 5.20 -2.41
N GLY A 212 7.79 4.52 -1.38
CA GLY A 212 7.22 3.24 -0.91
C GLY A 212 5.99 3.39 -0.01
N THR A 213 5.30 4.53 -0.10
CA THR A 213 4.11 4.88 0.69
C THR A 213 2.99 5.39 -0.22
N HIS A 214 2.01 6.11 0.33
CA HIS A 214 0.77 6.57 -0.33
C HIS A 214 1.00 7.29 -1.66
N ALA A 215 2.10 8.03 -1.84
CA ALA A 215 2.30 8.79 -3.07
C ALA A 215 2.69 7.93 -4.29
N ASN A 216 2.94 6.62 -4.11
CA ASN A 216 3.40 5.74 -5.19
C ASN A 216 2.42 5.71 -6.38
N THR A 217 2.88 6.23 -7.52
CA THR A 217 2.02 6.37 -8.70
C THR A 217 1.71 5.03 -9.35
N ALA A 218 2.69 4.11 -9.43
CA ALA A 218 2.51 2.81 -10.05
C ALA A 218 1.48 1.96 -9.29
N PHE A 219 1.60 1.93 -7.96
CA PHE A 219 0.67 1.22 -7.09
C PHE A 219 -0.77 1.67 -7.33
N SER A 220 -1.05 2.97 -7.28
CA SER A 220 -2.42 3.46 -7.47
C SER A 220 -2.93 3.25 -8.90
N MET A 221 -2.04 3.31 -9.90
CA MET A 221 -2.38 3.00 -11.30
C MET A 221 -2.78 1.54 -11.49
N VAL A 222 -2.21 0.57 -10.75
CA VAL A 222 -2.64 -0.83 -10.79
C VAL A 222 -4.11 -0.97 -10.40
N HIS A 223 -4.53 -0.33 -9.30
CA HIS A 223 -5.93 -0.37 -8.87
C HIS A 223 -6.86 0.30 -9.88
N ALA A 224 -6.46 1.47 -10.40
CA ALA A 224 -7.26 2.22 -11.36
C ALA A 224 -7.36 1.51 -12.73
N LEU A 225 -6.32 0.81 -13.19
CA LEU A 225 -6.30 0.06 -14.44
C LEU A 225 -7.24 -1.14 -14.36
N ASP A 226 -7.19 -1.89 -13.27
CA ASP A 226 -8.07 -3.04 -13.06
C ASP A 226 -9.53 -2.59 -12.98
N TYR A 227 -9.81 -1.47 -12.31
CA TYR A 227 -11.13 -0.88 -12.32
C TYR A 227 -11.58 -0.54 -13.74
N ALA A 228 -10.75 0.20 -14.49
CA ALA A 228 -11.07 0.65 -15.83
C ALA A 228 -11.45 -0.52 -16.75
N ARG A 229 -10.64 -1.58 -16.73
CA ARG A 229 -10.90 -2.82 -17.48
C ARG A 229 -12.14 -3.57 -17.00
N THR A 230 -12.36 -3.62 -15.69
CA THR A 230 -13.52 -4.32 -15.10
C THR A 230 -14.84 -3.66 -15.50
N VAL A 231 -14.89 -2.33 -15.53
CA VAL A 231 -16.13 -1.58 -15.80
C VAL A 231 -16.25 -1.08 -17.25
N GLY A 232 -15.21 -1.26 -18.06
CA GLY A 232 -15.16 -0.76 -19.44
C GLY A 232 -14.93 0.76 -19.56
N ASP A 233 -14.20 1.37 -18.63
CA ASP A 233 -13.79 2.78 -18.72
C ASP A 233 -12.56 2.94 -19.62
N GLU A 234 -12.80 2.94 -20.94
CA GLU A 234 -11.76 3.03 -21.97
C GLU A 234 -10.91 4.31 -21.86
N ALA A 235 -11.50 5.42 -21.40
CA ALA A 235 -10.80 6.70 -21.29
C ALA A 235 -9.77 6.66 -20.16
N LEU A 236 -10.15 6.11 -19.00
CA LEU A 236 -9.22 5.91 -17.89
C LEU A 236 -8.14 4.88 -18.23
N GLU A 237 -8.51 3.75 -18.83
CA GLU A 237 -7.54 2.73 -19.25
C GLU A 237 -6.48 3.34 -20.17
N LYS A 238 -6.92 4.06 -21.21
CA LYS A 238 -6.01 4.74 -22.15
C LYS A 238 -5.07 5.71 -21.43
N ALA A 239 -5.60 6.56 -20.55
CA ALA A 239 -4.79 7.53 -19.82
C ALA A 239 -3.74 6.87 -18.92
N ILE A 240 -4.09 5.75 -18.29
CA ILE A 240 -3.17 4.98 -17.45
C ILE A 240 -2.10 4.31 -18.29
N VAL A 241 -2.46 3.62 -19.38
CA VAL A 241 -1.51 2.96 -20.28
C VAL A 241 -0.53 3.96 -20.88
N GLU A 242 -1.01 5.09 -21.39
CA GLU A 242 -0.15 6.15 -21.95
C GLU A 242 0.79 6.75 -20.89
N ALA A 243 0.31 6.94 -19.65
CA ALA A 243 1.14 7.42 -18.56
C ALA A 243 2.18 6.37 -18.13
N ALA A 244 1.81 5.11 -18.03
CA ALA A 244 2.71 4.01 -17.64
C ALA A 244 3.87 3.89 -18.63
N LEU A 245 3.56 3.88 -19.94
CA LEU A 245 4.57 3.83 -20.99
C LEU A 245 5.46 5.08 -20.98
N ARG A 246 4.90 6.28 -20.76
CA ARG A 246 5.67 7.53 -20.65
C ARG A 246 6.62 7.53 -19.44
N PHE A 247 6.21 6.92 -18.33
CA PHE A 247 6.93 6.97 -17.07
C PHE A 247 7.98 5.87 -16.91
N TYR A 248 7.66 4.65 -17.34
CA TYR A 248 8.37 3.45 -16.89
C TYR A 248 8.97 2.62 -18.03
N ARG A 249 8.58 2.84 -19.30
CA ARG A 249 9.07 2.03 -20.44
C ARG A 249 10.59 2.08 -20.61
N SER A 250 11.21 3.18 -20.23
CA SER A 250 12.66 3.40 -20.36
C SER A 250 13.42 3.22 -19.05
N ASP A 251 12.75 2.82 -17.97
CA ASP A 251 13.42 2.57 -16.70
C ASP A 251 14.24 1.28 -16.77
N VAL A 252 15.40 1.31 -16.12
CA VAL A 252 16.41 0.25 -16.10
C VAL A 252 16.98 0.17 -14.69
N ASP A 253 17.53 -0.98 -14.31
CA ASP A 253 18.27 -1.17 -13.04
C ASP A 253 17.56 -0.57 -11.81
N CYS A 254 16.35 -1.03 -11.52
CA CYS A 254 15.60 -0.56 -10.35
C CYS A 254 16.45 -0.67 -9.08
N PRO A 255 16.48 0.34 -8.19
CA PRO A 255 17.42 0.41 -7.07
C PRO A 255 17.05 -0.52 -5.89
N VAL A 256 17.03 -1.82 -6.13
CA VAL A 256 16.67 -2.87 -5.15
C VAL A 256 17.61 -2.90 -3.93
N ALA A 257 18.80 -2.31 -4.03
CA ALA A 257 19.76 -2.20 -2.93
C ALA A 257 19.36 -1.17 -1.85
N TYR A 258 18.49 -0.21 -2.19
CA TYR A 258 18.04 0.84 -1.26
C TYR A 258 16.63 0.60 -0.71
N GLU A 259 15.89 -0.35 -1.28
CA GLU A 259 14.57 -0.73 -0.81
C GLU A 259 14.67 -1.80 0.29
N PRO A 260 13.87 -1.77 1.36
CA PRO A 260 12.86 -0.75 1.68
C PRO A 260 13.40 0.42 2.49
N SER A 261 12.71 1.56 2.38
CA SER A 261 12.75 2.58 3.43
C SER A 261 12.04 2.06 4.68
N GLY A 262 12.40 2.58 5.86
CA GLY A 262 11.93 2.03 7.14
C GLY A 262 10.42 2.12 7.43
N GLU A 263 9.66 2.84 6.62
CA GLU A 263 8.21 3.02 6.76
C GLU A 263 7.43 2.58 5.49
N ASP A 264 8.09 1.87 4.58
CA ASP A 264 7.44 1.42 3.34
C ASP A 264 6.36 0.38 3.63
N PHE A 265 5.24 0.49 2.92
CA PHE A 265 4.24 -0.58 2.77
C PHE A 265 4.04 -0.96 1.29
N ILE A 266 4.78 -0.31 0.39
CA ILE A 266 4.80 -0.57 -1.05
C ILE A 266 6.26 -0.67 -1.48
N SER A 267 6.60 -1.71 -2.23
CA SER A 267 7.86 -1.83 -2.95
C SER A 267 7.81 -0.96 -4.20
N PRO A 268 8.63 0.10 -4.33
CA PRO A 268 8.68 0.89 -5.56
C PRO A 268 8.99 0.05 -6.79
N CYS A 269 9.97 -0.87 -6.69
CA CYS A 269 10.38 -1.71 -7.80
C CYS A 269 9.29 -2.71 -8.21
N LEU A 270 8.68 -3.41 -7.25
CA LEU A 270 7.67 -4.41 -7.56
C LEU A 270 6.32 -3.79 -7.92
N ALA A 271 5.97 -2.61 -7.41
CA ALA A 271 4.77 -1.89 -7.85
C ALA A 271 4.88 -1.44 -9.31
N GLU A 272 6.06 -0.97 -9.73
CA GLU A 272 6.33 -0.64 -11.13
C GLU A 272 6.28 -1.86 -12.04
N ALA A 273 6.93 -2.96 -11.65
CA ALA A 273 6.88 -4.22 -12.39
C ALA A 273 5.46 -4.81 -12.47
N ASP A 274 4.67 -4.74 -11.38
CA ASP A 274 3.26 -5.20 -11.36
C ASP A 274 2.36 -4.36 -12.28
N LEU A 275 2.60 -3.05 -12.38
CA LEU A 275 1.92 -2.21 -13.36
C LEU A 275 2.33 -2.58 -14.78
N MET A 276 3.63 -2.69 -15.05
CA MET A 276 4.13 -2.89 -16.40
C MET A 276 3.77 -4.26 -16.96
N ARG A 277 3.67 -5.31 -16.14
CA ARG A 277 3.12 -6.61 -16.60
C ARG A 277 1.65 -6.56 -17.05
N ARG A 278 0.88 -5.56 -16.60
CA ARG A 278 -0.52 -5.34 -17.03
C ARG A 278 -0.61 -4.49 -18.29
N VAL A 279 0.44 -3.74 -18.61
CA VAL A 279 0.47 -2.73 -19.67
C VAL A 279 1.18 -3.23 -20.91
N LEU A 280 2.34 -3.88 -20.75
CA LEU A 280 3.14 -4.37 -21.86
C LEU A 280 2.60 -5.71 -22.37
N PRO A 281 2.59 -5.93 -23.69
CA PRO A 281 2.36 -7.25 -24.25
C PRO A 281 3.52 -8.20 -23.88
N PRO A 282 3.30 -9.54 -23.87
CA PRO A 282 4.31 -10.50 -23.42
C PRO A 282 5.67 -10.41 -24.13
N ASP A 283 5.69 -10.09 -25.42
CA ASP A 283 6.90 -9.96 -26.24
C ASP A 283 7.74 -8.73 -25.91
N GLU A 284 7.13 -7.67 -25.36
CA GLU A 284 7.83 -6.49 -24.84
C GLU A 284 8.16 -6.60 -23.35
N LEU A 285 7.32 -7.30 -22.57
CA LEU A 285 7.47 -7.40 -21.12
C LEU A 285 8.75 -8.12 -20.71
N MET A 286 9.05 -9.27 -21.32
CA MET A 286 10.20 -10.08 -20.93
C MET A 286 11.55 -9.37 -21.16
N PRO A 287 11.81 -8.75 -22.32
CA PRO A 287 12.98 -7.90 -22.51
C PRO A 287 13.04 -6.72 -21.55
N TRP A 288 11.90 -6.08 -21.26
CA TRP A 288 11.85 -4.95 -20.32
C TRP A 288 12.20 -5.39 -18.89
N LEU A 289 11.62 -6.48 -18.39
CA LEU A 289 11.93 -7.03 -17.06
C LEU A 289 13.41 -7.41 -16.91
N ALA A 290 14.02 -7.96 -17.96
CA ALA A 290 15.44 -8.34 -17.94
C ALA A 290 16.39 -7.14 -17.75
N VAL A 291 15.98 -5.94 -18.16
CA VAL A 291 16.76 -4.71 -18.01
C VAL A 291 16.34 -3.92 -16.77
N PHE A 292 15.05 -3.89 -16.44
CA PHE A 292 14.52 -3.19 -15.28
C PHE A 292 14.84 -3.89 -13.95
N LEU A 293 14.71 -5.22 -13.91
CA LEU A 293 15.02 -6.07 -12.75
C LEU A 293 15.91 -7.26 -13.16
N PRO A 294 17.21 -7.04 -13.48
CA PRO A 294 18.09 -8.09 -14.00
C PRO A 294 18.24 -9.34 -13.11
N GLY A 295 18.01 -9.19 -11.80
CA GLY A 295 18.06 -10.29 -10.84
C GLY A 295 16.80 -11.15 -10.76
N LEU A 296 15.70 -10.76 -11.41
CA LEU A 296 14.38 -11.37 -11.22
C LEU A 296 14.36 -12.86 -11.58
N SER A 297 14.81 -13.25 -12.77
CA SER A 297 14.79 -14.67 -13.21
C SER A 297 15.61 -15.61 -12.32
N THR A 298 16.56 -15.08 -11.54
CA THR A 298 17.38 -15.87 -10.61
C THR A 298 17.02 -15.65 -9.15
N GLY A 299 15.98 -14.85 -8.86
CA GLY A 299 15.59 -14.46 -7.51
C GLY A 299 16.60 -13.57 -6.78
N LYS A 300 17.64 -13.09 -7.46
CA LYS A 300 18.69 -12.23 -6.88
C LYS A 300 18.24 -10.77 -6.80
N LEU A 301 17.18 -10.53 -6.02
CA LEU A 301 16.56 -9.22 -5.83
C LEU A 301 17.13 -8.43 -4.65
N GLY A 302 18.23 -8.88 -4.04
CA GLY A 302 18.82 -8.23 -2.86
C GLY A 302 17.81 -8.13 -1.71
N PRO A 303 17.79 -7.01 -0.97
CA PRO A 303 16.81 -6.74 0.09
C PRO A 303 15.32 -6.83 -0.31
N VAL A 304 14.98 -6.66 -1.59
CA VAL A 304 13.60 -6.82 -2.09
C VAL A 304 13.14 -8.27 -2.07
N GLY A 305 14.08 -9.22 -2.25
CA GLY A 305 13.81 -10.65 -2.29
C GLY A 305 13.68 -11.31 -0.92
N ILE A 306 13.87 -10.58 0.18
CA ILE A 306 13.77 -11.14 1.55
C ILE A 306 12.74 -10.39 2.39
N PRO A 307 12.07 -11.06 3.35
CA PRO A 307 11.15 -10.39 4.25
C PRO A 307 11.81 -9.21 5.00
N PRO A 308 11.12 -8.06 5.13
CA PRO A 308 11.68 -6.88 5.79
C PRO A 308 11.88 -7.12 7.29
N GLU A 309 12.97 -6.60 7.86
CA GLU A 309 13.18 -6.57 9.31
C GLU A 309 12.24 -5.55 9.96
N ILE A 310 11.48 -5.96 10.97
CA ILE A 310 10.56 -5.09 11.71
C ILE A 310 10.92 -5.13 13.19
N ARG A 311 11.49 -4.03 13.70
CA ARG A 311 11.98 -3.96 15.09
C ARG A 311 10.90 -3.66 16.11
N ASP A 312 9.88 -2.92 15.70
CA ASP A 312 8.69 -2.65 16.50
C ASP A 312 7.45 -2.76 15.60
N VAL A 313 6.75 -3.88 15.72
CA VAL A 313 5.56 -4.17 14.91
C VAL A 313 4.36 -3.28 15.33
N LYS A 314 4.39 -2.72 16.54
CA LYS A 314 3.30 -1.90 17.10
C LYS A 314 3.47 -0.40 16.83
N ASP A 315 4.65 0.02 16.40
CA ASP A 315 4.84 1.39 15.94
C ASP A 315 4.00 1.61 14.66
N PRO A 316 3.17 2.68 14.60
CA PRO A 316 2.23 2.88 13.51
C PRO A 316 2.89 3.16 12.16
N LYS A 317 4.19 3.48 12.13
CA LYS A 317 4.96 3.65 10.90
C LYS A 317 5.82 2.44 10.58
N LEU A 318 6.52 1.86 11.56
CA LEU A 318 7.35 0.68 11.31
C LEU A 318 6.50 -0.57 11.01
N GLY A 319 5.30 -0.65 11.58
CA GLY A 319 4.30 -1.68 11.27
C GLY A 319 3.88 -1.71 9.79
N HIS A 320 4.11 -0.63 9.02
CA HIS A 320 3.91 -0.61 7.56
C HIS A 320 4.65 -1.74 6.84
N LEU A 321 5.81 -2.15 7.34
CA LEU A 321 6.61 -3.22 6.76
C LEU A 321 5.90 -4.60 6.79
N VAL A 322 4.89 -4.77 7.64
CA VAL A 322 3.98 -5.93 7.57
C VAL A 322 3.17 -5.89 6.28
N GLY A 323 2.64 -4.72 5.94
CA GLY A 323 1.92 -4.47 4.68
C GLY A 323 2.82 -4.61 3.46
N LEU A 324 4.08 -4.16 3.58
CA LEU A 324 5.09 -4.36 2.54
C LEU A 324 5.28 -5.85 2.23
N SER A 325 5.28 -6.71 3.25
CA SER A 325 5.39 -8.15 3.06
C SER A 325 4.25 -8.68 2.18
N PHE A 326 3.01 -8.27 2.43
CA PHE A 326 1.89 -8.65 1.58
C PHE A 326 2.01 -8.05 0.17
N GLN A 327 2.36 -6.77 0.05
CA GLN A 327 2.50 -6.08 -1.24
C GLN A 327 3.54 -6.74 -2.14
N ARG A 328 4.72 -7.05 -1.58
CA ARG A 328 5.77 -7.81 -2.27
C ARG A 328 5.26 -9.18 -2.66
N ALA A 329 4.55 -9.88 -1.78
CA ALA A 329 4.05 -11.22 -2.05
C ALA A 329 3.13 -11.27 -3.27
N TRP A 330 2.12 -10.38 -3.38
CA TRP A 330 1.19 -10.46 -4.53
C TRP A 330 1.84 -9.96 -5.82
N ALA A 331 2.72 -8.96 -5.75
CA ALA A 331 3.44 -8.49 -6.93
C ALA A 331 4.37 -9.59 -7.47
N LEU A 332 5.12 -10.26 -6.58
CA LEU A 332 5.93 -11.42 -6.96
C LEU A 332 5.07 -12.58 -7.48
N ARG A 333 3.90 -12.84 -6.89
CA ARG A 333 2.99 -13.88 -7.39
C ARG A 333 2.55 -13.58 -8.82
N GLY A 334 2.07 -12.37 -9.10
CA GLY A 334 1.68 -11.96 -10.45
C GLY A 334 2.85 -11.92 -11.44
N LEU A 335 4.08 -11.66 -10.97
CA LEU A 335 5.29 -11.73 -11.79
C LEU A 335 5.75 -13.17 -12.04
N ALA A 336 5.49 -14.13 -11.15
CA ALA A 336 5.83 -15.53 -11.39
C ALA A 336 5.09 -16.10 -12.62
N ASP A 337 3.88 -15.62 -12.87
CA ASP A 337 3.00 -16.09 -13.95
C ASP A 337 3.44 -15.63 -15.34
N VAL A 338 4.48 -14.79 -15.47
CA VAL A 338 5.06 -14.46 -16.79
C VAL A 338 5.89 -15.61 -17.36
N TRP A 339 6.25 -16.58 -16.51
CA TRP A 339 6.92 -17.80 -16.92
C TRP A 339 5.97 -19.00 -16.84
N PRO A 340 6.21 -20.07 -17.64
CA PRO A 340 5.50 -21.33 -17.49
C PRO A 340 5.58 -21.89 -16.06
N ALA A 341 4.49 -22.48 -15.58
CA ALA A 341 4.37 -22.95 -14.19
C ALA A 341 5.39 -24.02 -13.79
N ASP A 342 5.96 -24.75 -14.76
CA ASP A 342 6.99 -25.79 -14.56
C ASP A 342 8.43 -25.27 -14.70
N SER A 343 8.61 -23.97 -14.99
CA SER A 343 9.93 -23.35 -15.12
C SER A 343 10.63 -23.13 -13.77
N ALA A 344 11.97 -23.06 -13.82
CA ALA A 344 12.77 -22.77 -12.63
C ALA A 344 12.52 -21.33 -12.14
N GLU A 345 12.33 -20.39 -13.06
CA GLU A 345 12.05 -18.98 -12.80
C GLU A 345 10.73 -18.82 -12.05
N HIS A 346 9.66 -19.47 -12.52
CA HIS A 346 8.37 -19.49 -11.82
C HIS A 346 8.54 -20.02 -10.39
N SER A 347 9.21 -21.18 -10.23
CA SER A 347 9.41 -21.79 -8.92
C SER A 347 10.18 -20.88 -7.95
N VAL A 348 11.24 -20.21 -8.41
CA VAL A 348 12.03 -19.29 -7.60
C VAL A 348 11.18 -18.09 -7.14
N ILE A 349 10.48 -17.43 -8.06
CA ILE A 349 9.67 -16.24 -7.73
C ILE A 349 8.46 -16.59 -6.87
N ALA A 350 7.78 -17.70 -7.16
CA ALA A 350 6.70 -18.21 -6.31
C ALA A 350 7.19 -18.53 -4.89
N GLY A 351 8.42 -19.06 -4.75
CA GLY A 351 9.07 -19.28 -3.45
C GLY A 351 9.29 -17.98 -2.67
N LEU A 352 9.75 -16.90 -3.32
CA LEU A 352 9.90 -15.59 -2.69
C LEU A 352 8.53 -15.02 -2.26
N SER A 353 7.53 -15.10 -3.14
CA SER A 353 6.16 -14.70 -2.82
C SER A 353 5.61 -15.43 -1.58
N ALA A 354 5.81 -16.75 -1.51
CA ALA A 354 5.37 -17.56 -0.38
C ALA A 354 6.04 -17.17 0.94
N ALA A 355 7.35 -16.86 0.93
CA ALA A 355 8.09 -16.41 2.10
C ALA A 355 7.59 -15.04 2.62
N MET A 356 7.32 -14.10 1.70
CA MET A 356 6.76 -12.78 2.02
C MET A 356 5.35 -12.90 2.60
N CYS A 357 4.51 -13.75 1.98
CA CYS A 357 3.16 -14.02 2.45
C CYS A 357 3.16 -14.59 3.88
N GLY A 358 3.99 -15.59 4.16
CA GLY A 358 4.06 -16.18 5.48
C GLY A 358 4.57 -15.20 6.54
N HIS A 359 5.57 -14.37 6.19
CA HIS A 359 6.07 -13.33 7.08
C HIS A 359 4.98 -12.32 7.46
N GLY A 360 4.30 -11.72 6.48
CA GLY A 360 3.19 -10.79 6.74
C GLY A 360 2.08 -11.44 7.56
N SER A 361 1.73 -12.68 7.23
CA SER A 361 0.67 -13.43 7.91
C SER A 361 1.00 -13.75 9.38
N SER A 362 2.28 -13.95 9.71
CA SER A 362 2.69 -14.19 11.10
C SER A 362 2.60 -12.96 12.00
N LEU A 363 2.58 -11.75 11.43
CA LEU A 363 2.69 -10.50 12.17
C LEU A 363 1.43 -9.64 12.13
N VAL A 364 0.52 -9.90 11.19
CA VAL A 364 -0.63 -9.03 10.90
C VAL A 364 -1.51 -8.71 12.11
N PHE A 365 -1.71 -9.68 13.01
CA PHE A 365 -2.52 -9.53 14.21
C PHE A 365 -1.75 -9.03 15.45
N ASP A 366 -0.46 -8.75 15.31
CA ASP A 366 0.39 -8.27 16.41
C ASP A 366 0.69 -6.76 16.32
N SER A 367 0.28 -6.12 15.21
CA SER A 367 0.55 -4.70 14.92
C SER A 367 -0.31 -3.72 15.71
N GLY A 368 -1.35 -4.20 16.39
CA GLY A 368 -2.28 -3.34 17.11
C GLY A 368 -3.05 -2.40 16.18
N TYR A 369 -3.85 -1.50 16.76
CA TYR A 369 -4.73 -0.64 15.97
C TYR A 369 -3.98 0.18 14.92
N GLY A 370 -2.72 0.58 15.13
CA GLY A 370 -1.93 1.35 14.15
C GLY A 370 -1.70 0.65 12.81
N GLY A 371 -1.63 -0.69 12.80
CA GLY A 371 -1.50 -1.49 11.58
C GLY A 371 -2.76 -2.27 11.20
N GLU A 372 -3.43 -2.89 12.18
CA GLU A 372 -4.52 -3.85 11.95
C GLU A 372 -5.69 -3.30 11.11
N HIS A 373 -5.96 -2.00 11.21
CA HIS A 373 -7.12 -1.38 10.58
C HIS A 373 -7.09 -1.38 9.04
N TRP A 374 -5.89 -1.39 8.44
CA TRP A 374 -5.73 -1.41 6.98
C TRP A 374 -5.04 -2.69 6.49
N LEU A 375 -4.18 -3.32 7.30
CA LEU A 375 -3.45 -4.55 6.91
C LEU A 375 -4.39 -5.71 6.56
N ALA A 376 -5.59 -5.75 7.14
CA ALA A 376 -6.63 -6.73 6.78
C ALA A 376 -6.93 -6.71 5.27
N SER A 377 -6.95 -5.53 4.64
CA SER A 377 -7.18 -5.40 3.21
C SER A 377 -6.01 -5.95 2.39
N PHE A 378 -4.76 -5.70 2.80
CA PHE A 378 -3.58 -6.24 2.11
C PHE A 378 -3.52 -7.76 2.19
N ALA A 379 -3.82 -8.32 3.37
CA ALA A 379 -3.91 -9.76 3.56
C ALA A 379 -5.03 -10.38 2.71
N ILE A 380 -6.24 -9.81 2.73
CA ILE A 380 -7.37 -10.28 1.92
C ILE A 380 -7.07 -10.15 0.42
N TYR A 381 -6.39 -9.09 -0.02
CA TYR A 381 -5.98 -8.90 -1.42
C TYR A 381 -5.13 -10.05 -1.90
N LEU A 382 -4.03 -10.34 -1.19
CA LEU A 382 -3.17 -11.46 -1.52
C LEU A 382 -3.92 -12.79 -1.41
N LEU A 383 -4.50 -13.10 -0.25
CA LEU A 383 -4.96 -14.45 0.09
C LEU A 383 -6.22 -14.87 -0.69
N THR A 384 -6.96 -13.91 -1.26
CA THR A 384 -8.11 -14.19 -2.13
C THR A 384 -7.79 -14.12 -3.62
N GLY A 385 -6.51 -14.00 -4.00
CA GLY A 385 -6.10 -13.92 -5.40
C GLY A 385 -6.52 -12.63 -6.10
N CYS A 386 -6.71 -11.53 -5.36
CA CYS A 386 -7.02 -10.25 -6.01
C CYS A 386 -5.80 -9.77 -6.79
N GLY A 387 -6.01 -9.31 -8.02
CA GLY A 387 -4.94 -8.83 -8.89
C GLY A 387 -4.14 -9.91 -9.62
N ASP A 388 -4.44 -11.19 -9.40
CA ASP A 388 -3.86 -12.29 -10.17
C ASP A 388 -4.32 -12.18 -11.65
N PRO A 389 -3.49 -12.62 -12.62
CA PRO A 389 -3.89 -12.66 -14.02
C PRO A 389 -5.18 -13.46 -14.20
N ALA A 390 -6.02 -13.08 -15.17
CA ALA A 390 -7.12 -13.94 -15.57
C ALA A 390 -6.54 -15.27 -16.10
N PRO A 391 -7.16 -16.43 -15.83
CA PRO A 391 -6.69 -17.70 -16.37
C PRO A 391 -6.52 -17.62 -17.90
N GLY A 392 -5.29 -17.87 -18.39
CA GLY A 392 -4.97 -17.83 -19.82
C GLY A 392 -4.69 -16.45 -20.44
N SER A 393 -4.37 -15.43 -19.63
CA SER A 393 -4.13 -14.04 -20.09
C SER A 393 -2.66 -13.68 -20.37
N LEU A 394 -1.73 -14.63 -20.30
CA LEU A 394 -0.30 -14.42 -20.59
C LEU A 394 0.22 -15.45 -21.59
#